data_AF-A0AAQ4DBD6-F1
#
_entry.id   AF-A0AAQ4DBD6-F1
#
_cell.length_a   1.000
_cell.length_b   1.000
_cell.length_c   1.000
_cell.angle_alpha   90.00
_cell.angle_beta   90.00
_cell.angle_gamma   90.00
#
_symmetry.space_group_name_H-M   'P 1'
#
loop_
_entity.id
_entity.type
_entity.pdbx_description
1 polymer ?
#
loop_
_entity_poly.entity_id
_entity_poly.type
_entity_poly.pdbx_seq_one_letter_code
_entity_poly.pdbx_strand_id
1 'polypeptide(L)'
;LLAVNATFRLVETTFRVQYGNTYRCITATTTYKDDAKHEVTENVEYKVGEGDRWDDYSQTFIFELDNATKKYNKMKSLEPSGAPNGNYEFLSTDPRCTVIKALSFELPPNGEYTELTESFVRRTEADFVHA
;
A
#
# COMPACT_ATOMS: atom_id res chain seq x y z
N LEU A 1 13.84 -1.68 3.75
CA LEU A 1 12.45 -2.19 3.77
C LEU A 1 11.96 -2.36 2.35
N LEU A 2 11.62 -1.27 1.65
CA LEU A 2 11.16 -1.27 0.26
C LEU A 2 12.37 -1.23 -0.68
N ALA A 3 13.10 -2.35 -0.78
CA ALA A 3 14.14 -2.48 -1.80
C ALA A 3 13.50 -2.86 -3.14
N VAL A 4 14.12 -2.49 -4.28
CA VAL A 4 13.63 -2.93 -5.59
C VAL A 4 13.55 -4.46 -5.63
N ASN A 5 12.44 -4.99 -6.16
CA ASN A 5 12.04 -6.40 -6.17
C ASN A 5 11.66 -7.00 -4.80
N ALA A 6 11.59 -6.19 -3.73
CA ALA A 6 10.99 -6.66 -2.48
C ALA A 6 9.47 -6.74 -2.65
N THR A 7 8.90 -7.90 -2.33
CA THR A 7 7.45 -8.13 -2.37
C THR A 7 6.91 -8.26 -0.96
N PHE A 8 5.85 -7.52 -0.68
CA PHE A 8 5.12 -7.54 0.58
C PHE A 8 3.70 -8.02 0.35
N ARG A 9 3.27 -9.03 1.11
CA ARG A 9 1.90 -9.53 1.08
C ARG A 9 1.09 -8.95 2.23
N LEU A 10 -0.12 -8.46 1.95
CA LEU A 10 -1.08 -8.10 2.97
C LEU A 10 -1.66 -9.37 3.62
N VAL A 11 -1.37 -9.56 4.91
CA VAL A 11 -1.81 -10.75 5.67
C VAL A 11 -2.97 -10.45 6.62
N GLU A 12 -3.10 -9.20 7.06
CA GLU A 12 -4.17 -8.78 7.97
C GLU A 12 -4.52 -7.31 7.71
N THR A 13 -5.82 -7.00 7.72
CA THR A 13 -6.32 -5.65 7.51
C THR A 13 -7.66 -5.45 8.17
N THR A 14 -7.91 -4.23 8.61
CA THR A 14 -9.21 -3.76 9.11
C THR A 14 -9.99 -2.94 8.07
N PHE A 15 -9.50 -2.88 6.82
CA PHE A 15 -10.12 -2.12 5.73
C PHE A 15 -11.52 -2.62 5.39
N ARG A 16 -12.53 -1.74 5.46
CA ARG A 16 -13.90 -2.17 5.17
C ARG A 16 -14.21 -2.40 3.70
N VAL A 17 -13.46 -1.78 2.79
CA VAL A 17 -13.53 -2.07 1.35
C VAL A 17 -13.31 -3.56 1.04
N GLN A 18 -12.71 -4.32 1.98
CA GLN A 18 -12.55 -5.78 1.86
C GLN A 18 -13.66 -6.61 2.50
N TYR A 19 -14.59 -6.01 3.27
CA TYR A 19 -15.68 -6.74 3.95
C TYR A 19 -16.69 -7.39 2.98
N GLY A 20 -16.59 -7.14 1.67
CA GLY A 20 -17.36 -7.84 0.64
C GLY A 20 -16.65 -9.03 -0.01
N ASN A 21 -15.47 -9.46 0.47
CA ASN A 21 -14.59 -10.41 -0.25
C ASN A 21 -14.14 -9.94 -1.64
N THR A 22 -14.22 -8.63 -1.90
CA THR A 22 -14.03 -8.05 -3.23
C THR A 22 -12.60 -8.17 -3.73
N TYR A 23 -11.62 -8.00 -2.84
CA TYR A 23 -10.18 -8.04 -3.16
C TYR A 23 -9.45 -8.96 -2.18
N ARG A 24 -8.68 -9.90 -2.70
CA ARG A 24 -7.94 -10.92 -1.94
C ARG A 24 -6.50 -11.03 -2.44
N CYS A 25 -5.65 -11.70 -1.67
CA CYS A 25 -4.27 -12.01 -2.06
C CYS A 25 -3.48 -10.78 -2.50
N ILE A 26 -3.67 -9.65 -1.80
CA ILE A 26 -3.03 -8.39 -2.17
C ILE A 26 -1.53 -8.48 -1.89
N THR A 27 -0.72 -8.25 -2.93
CA THR A 27 0.74 -8.16 -2.86
C THR A 27 1.18 -6.83 -3.45
N ALA A 28 2.23 -6.25 -2.89
CA ALA A 28 2.87 -5.04 -3.38
C ALA A 28 4.35 -5.32 -3.61
N THR A 29 4.82 -5.08 -4.83
CA THR A 29 6.22 -5.27 -5.21
C THR A 29 6.84 -3.94 -5.60
N THR A 30 7.94 -3.57 -4.96
CA THR A 30 8.67 -2.33 -5.29
C THR A 30 9.33 -2.50 -6.67
N THR A 31 8.87 -1.77 -7.67
CA THR A 31 9.42 -1.80 -9.05
C THR A 31 10.42 -0.68 -9.31
N TYR A 32 10.32 0.42 -8.58
CA TYR A 32 11.20 1.57 -8.71
C TYR A 32 11.40 2.28 -7.38
N LYS A 33 12.58 2.90 -7.19
CA LYS A 33 12.94 3.67 -6.00
C LYS A 33 13.87 4.82 -6.37
N ASP A 34 13.49 6.04 -6.00
CA ASP A 34 14.30 7.25 -6.13
C ASP A 34 14.59 7.81 -4.72
N ASP A 35 15.78 7.50 -4.22
CA ASP A 35 16.20 7.93 -2.87
C ASP A 35 16.40 9.45 -2.76
N ALA A 36 16.64 10.16 -3.86
CA ALA A 36 16.83 11.61 -3.85
C ALA A 36 15.50 12.36 -3.74
N LYS A 37 14.44 11.80 -4.34
CA LYS A 37 13.08 12.36 -4.26
C LYS A 37 12.23 11.78 -3.13
N HIS A 38 12.75 10.75 -2.45
CA HIS A 38 12.01 9.96 -1.47
C HIS A 38 10.75 9.32 -2.08
N GLU A 39 10.87 8.81 -3.30
CA GLU A 39 9.77 8.18 -4.02
C GLU A 39 10.00 6.68 -4.20
N VAL A 40 8.91 5.91 -4.17
CA VAL A 40 8.88 4.50 -4.54
C VAL A 40 7.71 4.24 -5.47
N THR A 41 7.86 3.34 -6.43
CA THR A 41 6.75 2.82 -7.21
C THR A 41 6.51 1.38 -6.82
N GLU A 42 5.27 1.10 -6.44
CA GLU A 42 4.79 -0.24 -6.09
C GLU A 42 3.87 -0.73 -7.20
N ASN A 43 4.08 -1.98 -7.63
CA ASN A 43 3.08 -2.72 -8.38
C ASN A 43 2.23 -3.53 -7.41
N VAL A 44 0.93 -3.24 -7.37
CA VAL A 44 -0.02 -3.92 -6.49
C VAL A 44 -0.83 -4.91 -7.30
N GLU A 45 -0.74 -6.18 -6.94
CA GLU A 45 -1.50 -7.27 -7.54
C GLU A 45 -2.55 -7.76 -6.55
N TYR A 46 -3.72 -8.13 -7.05
CA TYR A 46 -4.80 -8.65 -6.23
C TYR A 46 -5.74 -9.54 -7.03
N LYS A 47 -6.43 -10.41 -6.31
CA LYS A 47 -7.45 -11.30 -6.85
C LYS A 47 -8.82 -10.71 -6.59
N VAL A 48 -9.64 -10.57 -7.62
CA VAL A 48 -11.04 -10.13 -7.51
C VAL A 48 -11.91 -11.33 -7.12
N GLY A 49 -12.74 -11.16 -6.10
CA GLY A 49 -13.53 -12.25 -5.51
C GLY A 49 -14.51 -12.92 -6.48
N GLU A 50 -15.10 -12.16 -7.40
CA GLU A 50 -15.95 -12.69 -8.47
C GLU A 50 -15.11 -13.07 -9.69
N GLY A 51 -15.07 -14.36 -10.03
CA GLY A 51 -14.49 -14.86 -11.28
C GLY A 51 -13.00 -15.25 -11.23
N ASP A 52 -12.38 -15.27 -10.05
CA ASP A 52 -10.98 -15.68 -9.85
C ASP A 52 -9.95 -14.90 -10.71
N ARG A 53 -10.33 -13.71 -11.19
CA ARG A 53 -9.49 -12.84 -12.02
C ARG A 53 -8.41 -12.16 -11.19
N TRP A 54 -7.20 -12.13 -11.72
CA TRP A 54 -6.11 -11.32 -11.20
C TRP A 54 -6.07 -9.97 -11.91
N ASP A 55 -5.97 -8.91 -11.12
CA ASP A 55 -5.78 -7.54 -11.58
C ASP A 55 -4.59 -6.92 -10.89
N ASP A 56 -4.05 -5.88 -11.51
CA ASP A 56 -2.93 -5.12 -10.97
C ASP A 56 -3.08 -3.62 -11.24
N TYR A 57 -2.37 -2.83 -10.46
CA TYR A 57 -2.12 -1.42 -10.75
C TYR A 57 -0.74 -1.00 -10.22
N SER A 58 -0.15 -0.02 -10.89
CA SER A 58 1.08 0.62 -10.42
C SER A 58 0.78 1.97 -9.76
N GLN A 59 1.42 2.24 -8.63
CA GLN A 59 1.23 3.46 -7.86
C GLN A 59 2.58 3.97 -7.34
N THR A 60 2.88 5.23 -7.63
CA THR A 60 4.05 5.92 -7.06
C THR A 60 3.66 6.60 -5.75
N PHE A 61 4.46 6.42 -4.71
CA PHE A 61 4.32 7.04 -3.41
C PHE A 61 5.52 7.93 -3.13
N ILE A 62 5.26 9.09 -2.54
CA ILE A 62 6.28 9.96 -1.94
C ILE A 62 6.27 9.80 -0.43
N PHE A 63 7.46 9.73 0.15
CA PHE A 63 7.65 9.75 1.60
C PHE A 63 7.84 11.18 2.08
N GLU A 64 7.02 11.58 3.05
CA GLU A 64 7.05 12.92 3.62
C GLU A 64 7.83 12.96 4.94
N LEU A 65 8.62 14.01 5.13
CA LEU A 65 9.30 14.27 6.40
C LEU A 65 8.28 14.74 7.43
N ASP A 66 8.07 13.93 8.46
CA ASP A 66 7.31 14.36 9.63
C ASP A 66 8.12 15.38 10.44
N ASN A 67 7.64 16.62 10.48
CA ASN A 67 8.36 17.71 11.13
C ASN A 67 8.47 17.57 12.66
N ALA A 68 7.58 16.83 13.31
CA ALA A 68 7.58 16.61 14.74
C ALA A 68 8.58 15.52 15.15
N THR A 69 8.63 14.42 14.38
CA THR A 69 9.50 13.27 14.68
C THR A 69 10.83 13.27 13.93
N LYS A 70 10.97 14.11 12.89
CA LYS A 70 12.10 14.15 11.94
C LYS A 70 12.32 12.83 11.22
N LYS A 71 11.25 12.07 10.96
CA LYS A 71 11.29 10.77 10.28
C LYS A 71 10.43 10.78 9.01
N TYR A 72 10.83 9.98 8.04
CA TYR A 72 10.06 9.69 6.83
C TYR A 72 9.15 8.50 7.08
N ASN A 73 8.14 8.68 7.92
CA ASN A 73 7.20 7.62 8.28
C ASN A 73 5.82 7.79 7.63
N LYS A 74 5.60 8.83 6.82
CA LYS A 74 4.35 9.05 6.10
C LYS A 74 4.57 8.84 4.62
N MET A 75 3.68 8.10 3.97
CA MET A 75 3.69 7.88 2.52
C MET A 75 2.37 8.35 1.91
N LYS A 76 2.45 9.02 0.77
CA LYS A 76 1.31 9.55 0.04
C LYS A 76 1.43 9.16 -1.43
N SER A 77 0.34 8.69 -2.03
CA SER A 77 0.32 8.48 -3.48
C SER A 77 0.48 9.79 -4.23
N LEU A 78 1.38 9.78 -5.22
CA LEU A 78 1.41 10.75 -6.30
C LEU A 78 0.37 10.30 -7.34
N GLU A 79 -0.46 11.17 -7.89
CA GLU A 79 -1.55 10.73 -8.79
C GLU A 79 -1.03 10.04 -10.07
N PRO A 80 -1.47 8.80 -10.36
CA PRO A 80 -1.81 8.44 -11.74
C PRO A 80 -3.30 8.10 -11.88
N SER A 81 -3.85 8.33 -13.07
CA SER A 81 -5.24 8.01 -13.39
C SER A 81 -5.49 6.49 -13.27
N GLY A 82 -6.43 6.09 -12.42
CA GLY A 82 -6.94 4.71 -12.36
C GLY A 82 -6.48 3.86 -11.18
N ALA A 83 -5.58 4.36 -10.32
CA ALA A 83 -5.18 3.68 -9.08
C ALA A 83 -5.86 4.33 -7.84
N PRO A 84 -6.03 3.58 -6.73
CA PRO A 84 -6.50 4.16 -5.47
C PRO A 84 -5.52 5.19 -4.90
N ASN A 85 -6.03 6.35 -4.49
CA ASN A 85 -5.25 7.37 -3.80
C ASN A 85 -5.25 7.05 -2.30
N GLY A 86 -4.09 6.95 -1.67
CA GLY A 86 -3.97 6.64 -0.25
C GLY A 86 -2.82 7.36 0.43
N ASN A 87 -3.09 7.80 1.66
CA ASN A 87 -2.11 8.33 2.59
C ASN A 87 -1.94 7.34 3.73
N TYR A 88 -0.69 7.04 4.10
CA TYR A 88 -0.38 6.05 5.13
C TYR A 88 0.75 6.51 6.05
N GLU A 89 0.79 5.93 7.24
CA GLU A 89 1.82 6.12 8.24
C GLU A 89 2.41 4.76 8.64
N PHE A 90 3.72 4.63 8.65
CA PHE A 90 4.41 3.44 9.16
C PHE A 90 4.44 3.47 10.69
N LEU A 91 3.78 2.50 11.32
CA LEU A 91 3.78 2.32 12.77
C LEU A 91 4.93 1.41 13.22
N SER A 92 5.32 0.43 12.40
CA SER A 92 6.45 -0.48 12.63
C SER A 92 7.03 -0.95 11.29
N THR A 93 8.34 -1.17 11.22
CA THR A 93 9.08 -1.47 9.98
C THR A 93 10.01 -2.69 10.10
N ASP A 94 9.61 -3.74 10.82
CA ASP A 94 10.37 -5.00 10.80
C ASP A 94 10.36 -5.54 9.35
N PRO A 95 11.53 -5.85 8.76
CA PRO A 95 11.62 -6.39 7.40
C PRO A 95 10.81 -7.66 7.15
N ARG A 96 10.50 -8.43 8.20
CA ARG A 96 9.64 -9.61 8.12
C ARG A 96 8.16 -9.27 8.25
N CYS A 97 7.83 -8.17 8.92
CA CYS A 97 6.47 -7.82 9.28
C CYS A 97 6.33 -6.32 9.53
N THR A 98 5.81 -5.59 8.54
CA THR A 98 5.61 -4.15 8.63
C THR A 98 4.15 -3.84 8.97
N VAL A 99 3.96 -2.79 9.77
CA VAL A 99 2.65 -2.31 10.16
C VAL A 99 2.46 -0.90 9.67
N ILE A 100 1.45 -0.68 8.82
CA ILE A 100 1.08 0.65 8.34
C ILE A 100 -0.34 1.02 8.76
N LYS A 101 -0.56 2.30 9.01
CA LYS A 101 -1.84 2.93 9.29
C LYS A 101 -2.32 3.69 8.06
N ALA A 102 -3.50 3.39 7.53
CA ALA A 102 -4.11 4.29 6.54
C ALA A 102 -4.63 5.56 7.23
N LEU A 103 -4.25 6.71 6.69
CA LEU A 103 -4.72 8.05 7.08
C LEU A 103 -5.87 8.51 6.20
N SER A 104 -5.83 8.18 4.91
CA SER A 104 -6.96 8.32 3.98
C SER A 104 -6.81 7.31 2.84
N PHE A 105 -7.93 6.92 2.22
CA PHE A 105 -7.96 6.03 1.08
C PHE A 105 -9.18 6.31 0.21
N GLU A 106 -8.97 6.48 -1.08
CA GLU A 106 -9.98 6.82 -2.07
C GLU A 106 -9.84 5.90 -3.27
N LEU A 107 -10.94 5.26 -3.68
CA LEU A 107 -10.97 4.49 -4.91
C LEU A 107 -11.13 5.43 -6.13
N PRO A 108 -10.60 5.07 -7.31
CA PRO A 108 -10.83 5.84 -8.52
C PRO A 108 -12.35 5.93 -8.82
N PRO A 109 -12.81 7.02 -9.49
CA PRO A 109 -14.22 7.32 -9.67
C PRO A 109 -14.91 6.35 -10.64
N ASN A 110 -15.25 5.16 -10.14
CA ASN A 110 -16.17 4.18 -10.73
C ASN A 110 -16.95 3.40 -9.65
N GLY A 111 -16.94 3.86 -8.38
CA GLY A 111 -17.62 3.21 -7.27
C GLY A 111 -17.34 3.94 -5.96
N GLU A 112 -18.20 4.91 -5.67
CA GLU A 112 -18.14 5.81 -4.51
C GLU A 112 -18.24 5.04 -3.18
N TYR A 113 -17.17 5.06 -2.39
CA TYR A 113 -17.23 4.98 -0.93
C TYR A 113 -16.15 5.88 -0.35
N THR A 114 -16.54 7.07 0.12
CA THR A 114 -15.74 7.88 1.03
C THR A 114 -15.85 7.25 2.41
N GLU A 115 -14.87 6.43 2.80
CA GLU A 115 -14.76 6.01 4.19
C GLU A 115 -13.66 6.84 4.87
N LEU A 116 -14.06 7.98 5.44
CA LEU A 116 -13.30 8.62 6.51
C LEU A 116 -13.29 7.64 7.68
N THR A 117 -12.26 6.82 7.77
CA THR A 117 -12.14 5.88 8.87
C THR A 117 -10.74 5.93 9.45
N GLU A 118 -10.73 6.36 10.70
CA GLU A 118 -9.57 6.53 11.53
C GLU A 118 -8.85 5.18 11.71
N SER A 119 -7.55 5.20 11.47
CA SER A 119 -6.60 4.23 12.05
C SER A 119 -6.81 2.77 11.67
N PHE A 120 -6.32 2.37 10.50
CA PHE A 120 -6.31 0.96 10.09
C PHE A 120 -4.93 0.36 9.99
N VAL A 121 -4.68 -0.67 10.78
CA VAL A 121 -3.42 -1.43 10.83
C VAL A 121 -3.42 -2.45 9.70
N ARG A 122 -2.50 -2.30 8.74
CA ARG A 122 -2.17 -3.32 7.75
C ARG A 122 -0.88 -4.01 8.16
N ARG A 123 -0.91 -5.33 8.26
CA ARG A 123 0.28 -6.14 8.45
C ARG A 123 0.73 -6.66 7.09
N THR A 124 2.00 -6.43 6.75
CA THR A 124 2.60 -6.97 5.53
C THR A 124 3.82 -7.83 5.82
N GLU A 125 3.94 -8.98 5.16
CA GLU A 125 5.08 -9.88 5.28
C GLU A 125 5.90 -9.86 3.99
N ALA A 126 7.22 -9.87 4.10
CA ALA A 126 8.11 -9.88 2.94
C ALA A 126 8.35 -11.31 2.44
N ASP A 127 8.09 -11.56 1.17
CA ASP A 127 8.50 -12.79 0.50
C ASP A 127 9.94 -12.62 -0.02
N PHE A 128 10.91 -13.18 0.71
CA PHE A 128 12.31 -13.19 0.27
C PHE A 128 12.51 -14.30 -0.77
N VAL A 129 12.46 -13.93 -2.05
CA VAL A 129 12.99 -14.79 -3.11
C VAL A 129 14.52 -14.81 -2.97
N HIS A 130 15.07 -15.90 -2.43
CA HIS A 130 16.49 -16.16 -2.57
C HIS A 130 16.77 -16.35 -4.07
N ALA A 131 17.70 -15.53 -4.59
CA ALA A 131 18.22 -15.61 -5.95
C ALA A 131 18.76 -17.00 -6.30
#